data_AF-A0A1C6J7R0-F1
#
_entry.id   AF-A0A1C6J7R0-F1
#
_cell.length_a   1.000
_cell.length_b   1.000
_cell.length_c   1.000
_cell.angle_alpha   90.00
_cell.angle_beta   90.00
_cell.angle_gamma   90.00
#
_symmetry.space_group_name_H-M   'P 1'
#
loop_
_entity.id
_entity.type
_entity.pdbx_description
1 polymer ?
#
loop_
_entity_poly.entity_id
_entity_poly.type
_entity_poly.pdbx_seq_one_letter_code
_entity_poly.pdbx_strand_id
1 'polypeptide(L)'
;MNAKNMNNIKKSERRIFRYTLADAWRDTISQVEVLEGIENKNVRCLYFDRPHRFGRTSNTNVDFFFTTITQEDIGIIKHAMQSHIDIFQYKEIELPVVLDGVINTFEFMLDENFTNTITAYNIGAFRKDVNIGIIGTHPYKGSTVLQLFDKISKILLEHGVDPKYVRIS
;
A
#
# COMPACT_ATOMS: atom_id res chain seq x y z
N MET A 1 40.05 -18.13 22.77
CA MET A 1 38.89 -17.24 22.54
C MET A 1 39.19 -16.39 21.32
N ASN A 2 38.38 -16.46 20.27
CA ASN A 2 38.46 -15.51 19.15
C ASN A 2 37.04 -15.20 18.68
N ALA A 3 36.51 -14.09 19.20
CA ALA A 3 35.23 -13.51 18.82
C ALA A 3 35.39 -12.76 17.49
N LYS A 4 35.33 -13.47 16.37
CA LYS A 4 35.23 -12.87 15.02
C LYS A 4 34.44 -13.79 14.09
N ASN A 5 33.15 -13.90 14.38
CA ASN A 5 32.13 -14.20 13.38
C ASN A 5 30.79 -13.70 13.93
N MET A 6 30.72 -12.39 14.21
CA MET A 6 29.44 -11.72 14.36
C MET A 6 28.83 -11.64 12.97
N ASN A 7 27.90 -12.55 12.70
CA ASN A 7 26.84 -12.53 11.70
C ASN A 7 26.73 -11.19 10.96
N ASN A 8 27.50 -11.03 9.88
CA ASN A 8 27.21 -10.05 8.86
C ASN A 8 26.14 -10.66 7.93
N ILE A 9 24.99 -11.00 8.52
CA ILE A 9 23.79 -11.29 7.73
C ILE A 9 23.42 -9.94 7.14
N LYS A 10 23.80 -9.70 5.87
CA LYS A 10 23.14 -8.67 5.07
C LYS A 10 21.65 -8.90 5.29
N LYS A 11 20.97 -7.99 5.97
CA LYS A 11 19.49 -8.00 6.00
C LYS A 11 19.09 -7.99 4.53
N SER A 12 18.48 -9.08 4.07
CA SER A 12 17.99 -9.17 2.71
C SER A 12 17.00 -8.02 2.49
N GLU A 13 17.10 -7.35 1.35
CA GLU A 13 16.09 -6.38 0.93
C GLU A 13 14.73 -7.06 0.95
N ARG A 14 13.79 -6.48 1.68
CA ARG A 14 12.48 -7.07 1.88
C ARG A 14 11.39 -6.02 1.80
N ARG A 15 10.44 -6.19 0.89
CA ARG A 15 9.24 -5.36 0.84
C ARG A 15 8.32 -5.69 2.01
N ILE A 16 8.00 -4.71 2.84
CA ILE A 16 7.05 -4.87 3.95
C ILE A 16 5.66 -4.34 3.59
N PHE A 17 5.60 -3.42 2.63
CA PHE A 17 4.36 -2.81 2.18
C PHE A 17 4.46 -2.41 0.71
N ARG A 18 3.37 -2.64 -0.04
CA ARG A 18 3.13 -1.98 -1.32
C ARG A 18 1.67 -1.61 -1.44
N TYR A 19 1.42 -0.42 -1.97
CA TYR A 19 0.10 0.03 -2.39
C TYR A 19 0.13 0.36 -3.87
N THR A 20 -0.90 -0.09 -4.59
CA THR A 20 -1.11 0.19 -6.00
C THR A 20 -2.53 0.67 -6.22
N LEU A 21 -2.66 1.79 -6.92
CA LEU A 21 -3.91 2.31 -7.46
C LEU A 21 -3.94 2.05 -8.97
N ALA A 22 -5.01 1.45 -9.47
CA ALA A 22 -5.25 1.23 -10.88
C ALA A 22 -6.67 1.69 -11.28
N ASP A 23 -6.88 1.91 -12.57
CA ASP A 23 -8.23 2.15 -13.10
C ASP A 23 -9.02 0.83 -13.24
N ALA A 24 -10.28 0.93 -13.69
CA ALA A 24 -11.15 -0.22 -13.95
C ALA A 24 -10.61 -1.21 -15.00
N TRP A 25 -9.68 -0.78 -15.87
CA TRP A 25 -9.01 -1.62 -16.87
C TRP A 25 -7.71 -2.25 -16.34
N ARG A 26 -7.41 -2.09 -15.05
CA ARG A 26 -6.21 -2.58 -14.36
C ARG A 26 -4.93 -1.90 -14.83
N ASP A 27 -5.05 -0.72 -15.43
CA ASP A 27 -3.90 0.10 -15.74
C ASP A 27 -3.45 0.84 -14.48
N THR A 28 -2.21 0.58 -14.03
CA THR A 28 -1.64 1.22 -12.85
C THR A 28 -1.58 2.73 -13.04
N ILE A 29 -2.11 3.46 -12.05
CA ILE A 29 -2.07 4.91 -11.95
C ILE A 29 -0.98 5.37 -10.98
N SER A 30 -0.90 4.74 -9.80
CA SER A 30 0.14 5.04 -8.82
C SER A 30 0.58 3.79 -8.05
N GLN A 31 1.83 3.79 -7.59
CA GLN A 31 2.37 2.76 -6.74
C GLN A 31 3.33 3.37 -5.72
N VAL A 32 3.29 2.88 -4.48
CA VAL A 32 4.30 3.15 -3.46
C VAL A 32 4.70 1.84 -2.79
N GLU A 33 6.00 1.65 -2.54
CA GLU A 33 6.50 0.52 -1.77
C GLU A 33 7.46 0.96 -0.66
N VAL A 34 7.47 0.20 0.43
CA VAL A 34 8.36 0.37 1.57
C VAL A 34 9.16 -0.91 1.76
N LEU A 35 10.48 -0.73 1.91
CA LEU A 35 11.46 -1.81 1.95
C LEU A 35 12.22 -1.77 3.28
N GLU A 36 12.34 -2.91 3.93
CA GLU A 36 13.21 -3.16 5.07
C GLU A 36 14.57 -3.71 4.57
N GLY A 37 15.65 -3.45 5.32
CA GLY A 37 16.99 -3.94 4.98
C GLY A 37 17.77 -3.07 3.99
N ILE A 38 17.18 -1.96 3.53
CA ILE A 38 17.86 -0.96 2.67
C ILE A 38 18.12 0.32 3.46
N GLU A 39 19.37 0.81 3.39
CA GLU A 39 19.78 2.04 4.09
C GLU A 39 19.33 3.32 3.39
N ASN A 40 19.19 3.32 2.06
CA ASN A 40 18.83 4.49 1.26
C ASN A 40 17.76 4.17 0.22
N LYS A 41 16.85 5.11 -0.04
CA LYS A 41 15.76 4.97 -1.03
C LYS A 41 14.88 3.75 -0.75
N ASN A 42 14.59 3.53 0.53
CA ASN A 42 13.78 2.42 1.02
C ASN A 42 12.27 2.67 0.84
N VAL A 43 11.88 3.87 0.40
CA VAL A 43 10.56 4.17 -0.13
C VAL A 43 10.68 4.51 -1.62
N ARG A 44 9.91 3.82 -2.45
CA ARG A 44 9.92 3.99 -3.90
C ARG A 44 8.52 4.25 -4.41
N CYS A 45 8.35 5.33 -5.15
CA CYS A 45 7.05 5.79 -5.66
C CYS A 45 7.07 5.88 -7.18
N LEU A 46 5.96 5.49 -7.81
CA LEU A 46 5.72 5.60 -9.25
C LEU A 46 4.34 6.22 -9.48
N TYR A 47 4.23 7.14 -10.43
CA TYR A 47 2.97 7.69 -10.89
C TYR A 47 2.95 7.68 -12.42
N PHE A 48 1.90 7.11 -12.99
CA PHE A 48 1.71 6.96 -14.42
C PHE A 48 0.73 8.03 -14.88
N ASP A 49 1.26 9.14 -15.40
CA ASP A 49 0.45 10.17 -16.01
C ASP A 49 0.06 9.75 -17.43
N ARG A 50 -1.15 9.22 -17.53
CA ARG A 50 -1.78 8.93 -18.83
C ARG A 50 -2.68 10.11 -19.20
N PRO A 51 -2.39 10.82 -20.31
CA PRO A 51 -3.33 11.79 -20.82
C PRO A 51 -4.62 11.03 -21.19
N HIS A 52 -5.72 11.32 -20.49
CA HIS A 52 -7.02 10.65 -20.60
C HIS A 52 -7.68 10.74 -22.00
N ARG A 53 -6.99 11.32 -22.99
CA ARG A 53 -7.54 11.67 -24.31
C ARG A 53 -6.96 10.90 -25.49
N PHE A 54 -5.96 10.02 -25.29
CA PHE A 54 -5.34 9.31 -26.42
C PHE A 54 -5.36 7.80 -26.22
N GLY A 55 -5.56 7.08 -27.32
CA GLY A 55 -5.69 5.62 -27.33
C GLY A 55 -4.49 4.90 -26.72
N ARG A 56 -4.60 3.57 -26.53
CA ARG A 56 -3.63 2.67 -25.88
C ARG A 56 -2.16 2.79 -26.33
N THR A 57 -1.85 3.59 -27.35
CA THR A 57 -0.53 3.84 -27.94
C THR A 57 0.11 5.18 -27.55
N SER A 58 -0.50 5.99 -26.68
CA SER A 58 0.13 7.23 -26.20
C SER A 58 1.30 6.94 -25.24
N ASN A 59 2.39 7.70 -25.36
CA ASN A 59 3.50 7.65 -24.43
C ASN A 59 3.00 7.92 -23.00
N THR A 60 3.15 6.95 -22.10
CA THR A 60 2.85 7.14 -20.68
C THR A 60 4.02 7.88 -20.04
N ASN A 61 3.77 9.07 -19.49
CA ASN A 61 4.78 9.74 -18.68
C ASN A 61 4.83 9.05 -17.33
N VAL A 62 6.03 8.60 -16.94
CA VAL A 62 6.25 7.95 -15.65
C VAL A 62 7.04 8.90 -14.77
N ASP A 63 6.40 9.34 -13.70
CA ASP A 63 7.01 10.11 -12.65
C ASP A 63 7.47 9.17 -11.53
N PHE A 64 8.68 9.38 -11.02
CA PHE A 64 9.29 8.54 -9.99
C PHE A 64 9.84 9.40 -8.86
N PHE A 65 9.67 8.92 -7.62
CA PHE A 65 10.18 9.57 -6.43
C PHE A 65 10.75 8.55 -5.46
N PHE A 66 11.87 8.91 -4.84
CA PHE A 66 12.54 8.08 -3.85
C PHE A 66 12.81 8.90 -2.61
N THR A 67 12.51 8.32 -1.45
CA THR A 67 12.89 8.89 -0.16
C THR A 67 13.38 7.78 0.77
N THR A 68 13.91 8.17 1.92
CA THR A 68 14.36 7.24 2.97
C THR A 68 13.57 7.55 4.24
N ILE A 69 12.93 6.52 4.81
CA ILE A 69 12.38 6.55 6.17
C ILE A 69 13.33 5.82 7.13
N THR A 70 13.28 6.17 8.41
CA THR A 70 14.18 5.59 9.41
C THR A 70 13.83 4.14 9.74
N GLN A 71 14.74 3.42 10.43
CA GLN A 71 14.43 2.10 10.97
C GLN A 71 13.38 2.17 12.09
N GLU A 72 13.27 3.31 12.78
CA GLU A 72 12.23 3.55 13.78
C GLU A 72 10.86 3.64 13.10
N ASP A 73 10.74 4.38 11.99
CA ASP A 73 9.52 4.46 11.19
C ASP A 73 9.09 3.10 10.65
N ILE A 74 10.05 2.30 10.17
CA ILE A 74 9.79 0.90 9.77
C ILE A 74 9.25 0.08 10.94
N GLY A 75 9.80 0.28 12.14
CA GLY A 75 9.30 -0.32 13.37
C GLY A 75 7.85 0.09 13.67
N ILE A 76 7.52 1.37 13.51
CA ILE A 76 6.15 1.89 13.70
C ILE A 76 5.19 1.28 12.67
N ILE A 77 5.58 1.16 11.40
CA ILE A 77 4.80 0.49 10.35
C ILE A 77 4.51 -0.96 10.73
N LYS A 78 5.54 -1.71 11.16
CA LYS A 78 5.39 -3.12 11.55
C LYS A 78 4.52 -3.28 12.79
N HIS A 79 4.66 -2.39 13.77
CA HIS A 79 3.78 -2.36 14.95
C HIS A 79 2.32 -2.05 14.55
N ALA A 80 2.11 -1.12 13.60
CA ALA A 80 0.77 -0.84 13.08
C ALA A 80 0.18 -2.07 12.37
N MET A 81 0.97 -2.81 11.59
CA MET A 81 0.54 -4.08 10.98
C MET A 81 0.21 -5.14 12.04
N GLN A 82 1.03 -5.28 13.09
CA GLN A 82 0.76 -6.20 14.21
C GLN A 82 -0.54 -5.86 14.94
N SER A 83 -0.86 -4.57 15.12
CA SER A 83 -2.11 -4.14 15.74
C SER A 83 -3.36 -4.44 14.90
N HIS A 84 -3.19 -4.78 13.62
CA HIS A 84 -4.26 -5.21 12.70
C HIS A 84 -3.96 -6.59 12.10
N ILE A 85 -3.58 -7.54 12.96
CA ILE A 85 -3.16 -8.90 12.54
C ILE A 85 -4.28 -9.65 11.80
N ASP A 86 -5.54 -9.30 12.04
CA ASP A 86 -6.72 -9.86 11.40
C ASP A 86 -6.75 -9.58 9.89
N ILE A 87 -6.20 -8.45 9.43
CA ILE A 87 -6.04 -8.12 8.00
C ILE A 87 -5.32 -9.26 7.27
N PHE A 88 -4.35 -9.94 7.91
CA PHE A 88 -3.60 -11.01 7.28
C PHE A 88 -4.40 -12.29 7.05
N GLN A 89 -5.61 -12.39 7.62
CA GLN A 89 -6.52 -13.53 7.45
C GLN A 89 -7.67 -13.21 6.47
N TYR A 90 -7.78 -11.96 6.01
CA TYR A 90 -8.83 -11.56 5.09
C TYR A 90 -8.60 -12.19 3.72
N LYS A 91 -9.56 -13.05 3.30
CA LYS A 91 -9.58 -13.60 1.93
C LYS A 91 -10.19 -12.62 0.93
N GLU A 92 -11.23 -11.93 1.37
CA GLU A 92 -12.00 -10.96 0.60
C GLU A 92 -12.46 -9.84 1.53
N ILE A 93 -12.63 -8.66 0.95
CA ILE A 93 -13.23 -7.49 1.61
C ILE A 93 -14.53 -7.12 0.88
N GLU A 94 -15.37 -6.35 1.56
CA GLU A 94 -16.71 -6.02 1.08
C GLU A 94 -16.63 -5.17 -0.20
N LEU A 95 -17.50 -5.45 -1.18
CA LEU A 95 -17.54 -4.75 -2.46
C LEU A 95 -18.63 -3.66 -2.42
N PRO A 96 -18.25 -2.38 -2.48
CA PRO A 96 -19.23 -1.32 -2.70
C PRO A 96 -19.82 -1.43 -4.11
N VAL A 97 -21.14 -1.28 -4.23
CA VAL A 97 -21.86 -1.35 -5.52
C VAL A 97 -21.66 -0.03 -6.29
N VAL A 98 -20.50 0.13 -6.92
CA VAL A 98 -20.15 1.31 -7.74
C VAL A 98 -19.62 0.82 -9.10
N LEU A 99 -20.25 1.30 -10.19
CA LEU A 99 -20.09 0.76 -11.56
C LEU A 99 -18.85 1.30 -12.32
N ASP A 100 -18.43 2.53 -12.07
CA ASP A 100 -17.18 3.12 -12.59
C ASP A 100 -16.23 3.36 -11.44
N GLY A 101 -14.96 2.95 -11.57
CA GLY A 101 -14.12 2.92 -10.37
C GLY A 101 -12.64 2.69 -10.54
N VAL A 102 -11.99 2.66 -9.38
CA VAL A 102 -10.59 2.33 -9.22
C VAL A 102 -10.40 1.01 -8.48
N ILE A 103 -9.26 0.39 -8.74
CA ILE A 103 -8.81 -0.83 -8.07
C ILE A 103 -7.66 -0.43 -7.15
N ASN A 104 -7.78 -0.80 -5.88
CA ASN A 104 -6.79 -0.57 -4.84
C ASN A 104 -6.23 -1.91 -4.41
N THR A 105 -4.92 -2.11 -4.55
CA THR A 105 -4.23 -3.32 -4.11
C THR A 105 -3.26 -2.96 -3.00
N PHE A 106 -3.40 -3.65 -1.86
CA PHE A 106 -2.55 -3.51 -0.68
C PHE A 106 -1.83 -4.81 -0.44
N GLU A 107 -0.51 -4.76 -0.39
CA GLU A 107 0.36 -5.89 -0.07
C GLU A 107 1.03 -5.60 1.26
N PHE A 108 0.71 -6.42 2.26
CA PHE A 108 1.27 -6.33 3.60
C PHE A 108 2.16 -7.55 3.83
N MET A 109 3.36 -7.32 4.35
CA MET A 109 4.33 -8.37 4.65
C MET A 109 5.02 -8.05 5.97
N LEU A 110 4.53 -8.65 7.05
CA LEU A 110 5.08 -8.47 8.40
C LEU A 110 6.26 -9.42 8.64
N ASP A 111 6.06 -10.72 8.36
CA ASP A 111 7.09 -11.75 8.32
C ASP A 111 6.77 -12.81 7.23
N GLU A 112 7.60 -13.84 7.08
CA GLU A 112 7.45 -14.82 5.97
C GLU A 112 6.11 -15.57 6.03
N ASN A 113 5.53 -15.70 7.21
CA ASN A 113 4.27 -16.39 7.45
C ASN A 113 3.08 -15.41 7.52
N PHE A 114 3.33 -14.14 7.84
CA PHE A 114 2.32 -13.10 7.90
C PHE A 114 2.42 -12.19 6.69
N THR A 115 1.83 -12.65 5.59
CA THR A 115 1.69 -11.90 4.33
C THR A 115 0.24 -11.91 3.87
N ASN A 116 -0.23 -10.80 3.30
CA ASN A 116 -1.52 -10.77 2.63
C ASN A 116 -1.55 -9.74 1.50
N THR A 117 -2.30 -10.06 0.44
CA THR A 117 -2.60 -9.17 -0.68
C THR A 117 -4.10 -8.96 -0.73
N ILE A 118 -4.54 -7.73 -0.50
CA ILE A 118 -5.96 -7.36 -0.52
C ILE A 118 -6.20 -6.50 -1.76
N THR A 119 -7.15 -6.91 -2.59
CA THR A 119 -7.62 -6.12 -3.72
C THR A 119 -9.04 -5.66 -3.48
N ALA A 120 -9.26 -4.37 -3.66
CA ALA A 120 -10.49 -3.68 -3.33
C ALA A 120 -10.96 -2.81 -4.50
N TYR A 121 -12.25 -2.86 -4.81
CA TYR A 121 -12.86 -1.96 -5.78
C TYR A 121 -13.50 -0.80 -5.02
N ASN A 122 -13.17 0.44 -5.39
CA ASN A 122 -13.76 1.66 -4.81
C ASN A 122 -13.75 1.71 -3.27
N ILE A 123 -12.67 1.23 -2.65
CA ILE A 123 -12.54 1.15 -1.19
C ILE A 123 -12.69 2.52 -0.50
N GLY A 124 -12.42 3.62 -1.21
CA GLY A 124 -12.69 4.98 -0.72
C GLY A 124 -14.15 5.21 -0.29
N ALA A 125 -15.10 4.40 -0.78
CA ALA A 125 -16.48 4.43 -0.36
C ALA A 125 -16.62 4.21 1.16
N PHE A 126 -15.81 3.35 1.78
CA PHE A 126 -15.83 3.12 3.24
C PHE A 126 -15.39 4.32 4.10
N ARG A 127 -14.88 5.41 3.49
CA ARG A 127 -14.51 6.65 4.21
C ARG A 127 -15.63 7.67 4.27
N LYS A 128 -16.47 7.66 3.25
CA LYS A 128 -17.58 8.59 3.14
C LYS A 128 -18.73 7.87 3.84
N ASP A 129 -19.45 8.54 4.73
CA ASP A 129 -20.70 8.02 5.34
C ASP A 129 -21.81 7.87 4.28
N VAL A 130 -21.47 7.31 3.13
CA VAL A 130 -22.36 7.03 2.03
C VAL A 130 -23.13 5.80 2.47
N ASN A 131 -24.46 5.89 2.39
CA ASN A 131 -25.35 4.73 2.43
C ASN A 131 -25.08 3.86 1.20
N ILE A 132 -23.92 3.22 1.17
CA ILE A 132 -23.57 2.23 0.17
C ILE A 132 -24.36 1.00 0.59
N GLY A 133 -25.16 0.45 -0.31
CA GLY A 133 -25.71 -0.89 -0.10
C GLY A 133 -24.54 -1.86 0.01
N ILE A 134 -24.11 -2.16 1.23
CA ILE A 134 -23.13 -3.21 1.51
C ILE A 134 -23.91 -4.52 1.46
N ILE A 135 -23.59 -5.38 0.49
CA ILE A 135 -24.18 -6.70 0.42
C ILE A 135 -23.54 -7.58 1.50
N GLY A 136 -24.32 -7.93 2.53
CA GLY A 136 -23.91 -8.81 3.63
C GLY A 136 -23.77 -8.10 4.99
N THR A 137 -24.18 -8.78 6.07
CA THR A 137 -23.97 -8.34 7.45
C THR A 137 -22.66 -8.93 7.98
N HIS A 138 -21.53 -8.22 7.89
CA HIS A 138 -20.27 -8.46 8.64
C HIS A 138 -19.28 -7.28 8.44
N PRO A 139 -18.28 -7.09 9.33
CA PRO A 139 -17.79 -5.78 9.76
C PRO A 139 -16.92 -5.08 8.71
N TYR A 140 -16.67 -3.79 8.96
CA TYR A 140 -15.87 -2.84 8.17
C TYR A 140 -14.42 -3.27 7.82
N LYS A 141 -14.17 -4.45 7.23
CA LYS A 141 -12.81 -4.88 6.84
C LYS A 141 -12.15 -3.88 5.91
N GLY A 142 -12.93 -3.34 4.96
CA GLY A 142 -12.50 -2.23 4.11
C GLY A 142 -12.02 -1.02 4.93
N SER A 143 -12.72 -0.64 5.99
CA SER A 143 -12.30 0.45 6.87
C SER A 143 -11.08 0.09 7.71
N THR A 144 -10.94 -1.14 8.21
CA THR A 144 -9.74 -1.60 8.93
C THR A 144 -8.51 -1.52 8.03
N VAL A 145 -8.62 -1.98 6.78
CA VAL A 145 -7.54 -1.86 5.77
C VAL A 145 -7.19 -0.39 5.54
N LEU A 146 -8.19 0.48 5.41
CA LEU A 146 -7.96 1.92 5.25
C LEU A 146 -7.31 2.56 6.46
N GLN A 147 -7.68 2.17 7.68
CA GLN A 147 -7.04 2.67 8.91
C GLN A 147 -5.57 2.28 8.98
N LEU A 148 -5.22 1.03 8.63
CA LEU A 148 -3.82 0.62 8.53
C LEU A 148 -3.10 1.41 7.43
N PHE A 149 -3.71 1.54 6.26
CA PHE A 149 -3.16 2.31 5.15
C PHE A 149 -2.91 3.77 5.52
N ASP A 150 -3.82 4.41 6.25
CA ASP A 150 -3.71 5.81 6.69
C ASP A 150 -2.57 6.00 7.68
N LYS A 151 -2.36 5.05 8.61
CA LYS A 151 -1.19 5.07 9.51
C LYS A 151 0.12 5.03 8.72
N ILE A 152 0.22 4.15 7.73
CA ILE A 152 1.42 4.02 6.89
C ILE A 152 1.59 5.28 6.04
N SER A 153 0.53 5.72 5.36
CA SER A 153 0.54 6.88 4.47
C SER A 153 0.94 8.16 5.21
N LYS A 154 0.48 8.35 6.46
CA LYS A 154 0.89 9.48 7.29
C LYS A 154 2.41 9.55 7.45
N ILE A 155 3.05 8.44 7.80
CA ILE A 155 4.52 8.36 7.93
C ILE A 155 5.20 8.71 6.60
N LEU A 156 4.67 8.21 5.48
CA LEU A 156 5.22 8.48 4.15
C LEU A 156 5.11 9.96 3.78
N LEU A 157 3.95 10.59 4.04
CA LEU A 157 3.72 12.02 3.78
C LEU A 157 4.65 12.90 4.63
N GLU A 158 4.87 12.55 5.90
CA GLU A 158 5.82 13.23 6.79
C GLU A 158 7.27 13.19 6.26
N HIS A 159 7.60 12.20 5.41
CA HIS A 159 8.90 12.02 4.76
C HIS A 159 8.94 12.52 3.31
N GLY A 160 8.00 13.39 2.93
CA GLY A 160 8.00 14.10 1.66
C GLY A 160 7.46 13.31 0.47
N VAL A 161 6.82 12.16 0.69
CA VAL A 161 6.04 11.48 -0.36
C VAL A 161 4.88 12.37 -0.77
N ASP A 162 4.73 12.62 -2.07
CA ASP A 162 3.62 13.41 -2.60
C ASP A 162 2.27 12.66 -2.42
N PRO A 163 1.19 13.33 -2.00
CA PRO A 163 -0.14 12.73 -1.87
C PRO A 163 -0.63 11.96 -3.09
N LYS A 164 -0.19 12.30 -4.30
CA LYS A 164 -0.58 11.60 -5.53
C LYS A 164 -0.21 10.11 -5.54
N TYR A 165 0.82 9.70 -4.79
CA TYR A 165 1.26 8.29 -4.72
C TYR A 165 0.47 7.46 -3.72
N VAL A 166 -0.12 8.09 -2.69
CA VAL A 166 -0.83 7.45 -1.57
C VAL A 166 -2.32 7.81 -1.54
N ARG A 167 -2.85 8.40 -2.61
CA ARG A 167 -4.27 8.76 -2.68
C ARG A 167 -5.14 7.51 -2.72
N ILE A 168 -6.27 7.53 -2.01
CA ILE A 168 -7.37 6.58 -2.19
C ILE A 168 -8.44 7.25 -3.05
N SER A 169 -9.00 6.52 -4.02
CA SER A 169 -10.17 6.94 -4.81
C SER A 169 -11.38 6.06 -4.51
#